data_AF-A0A8C3YL87-F1
#
_entry.id   AF-A0A8C3YL87-F1
#
_cell.length_a   1.000
_cell.length_b   1.000
_cell.length_c   1.000
_cell.angle_alpha   90.00
_cell.angle_beta   90.00
_cell.angle_gamma   90.00
#
_symmetry.space_group_name_H-M   'P 1'
#
loop_
_entity.id
_entity.type
_entity.pdbx_description
1 polymer ?
#
loop_
_entity_poly.entity_id
_entity_poly.type
_entity_poly.pdbx_seq_one_letter_code
_entity_poly.pdbx_strand_id
1 'polypeptide(L)' 'MRLGLSGLLFFLMILLPSGKMNNLIVNNGVEIRTCMAIGGRCFFGCNLGWEWVSYCHSIFSCCKKIKKHPPPQIYEP' A
#
# COMPACT_ATOMS: atom_id res chain seq x y z
N MET A 1 21.10 5.79 31.54
CA MET A 1 20.07 6.50 30.75
C MET A 1 20.13 6.07 29.27
N ARG A 2 19.67 4.86 28.95
CA ARG A 2 19.60 4.34 27.56
C ARG A 2 18.23 3.75 27.19
N LEU A 3 17.38 3.51 28.17
CA LEU A 3 16.05 2.91 28.00
C LEU A 3 15.01 3.89 27.42
N GLY A 4 15.19 5.21 27.63
CA GLY A 4 14.25 6.23 27.12
C GLY A 4 14.22 6.30 25.59
N LEU A 5 15.35 6.09 24.93
CA LEU A 5 15.44 6.14 23.46
C LEU A 5 14.74 4.92 22.82
N SER A 6 14.87 3.75 23.43
CA SER A 6 14.22 2.51 22.94
C SER A 6 12.71 2.59 23.08
N GLY A 7 12.20 3.05 24.23
CA GLY A 7 10.75 3.24 24.43
C GLY A 7 10.14 4.25 23.45
N LEU A 8 10.84 5.37 23.20
CA LEU A 8 10.39 6.40 22.26
C LEU A 8 10.23 5.86 20.83
N LEU A 9 11.13 4.99 20.38
CA LEU A 9 11.05 4.37 19.05
C LEU A 9 9.83 3.46 18.90
N PHE A 10 9.46 2.70 19.94
CA PHE A 10 8.24 1.88 19.93
C PHE A 10 6.97 2.74 19.89
N PHE A 11 6.94 3.87 20.61
CA PHE A 11 5.81 4.81 20.55
C PHE A 11 5.66 5.46 19.17
N LEU A 12 6.77 5.79 18.50
CA LEU A 12 6.71 6.32 17.12
C LEU A 12 6.05 5.34 16.15
N MET A 13 6.32 4.04 16.27
CA MET A 13 5.72 3.00 15.42
C MET A 13 4.20 2.88 15.59
N ILE A 14 3.66 3.22 16.78
CA ILE A 14 2.22 3.16 17.08
C ILE A 14 1.50 4.44 16.63
N LEU A 15 2.20 5.59 16.67
CA LEU A 15 1.66 6.90 16.28
C LEU A 15 1.66 7.12 14.77
N LEU A 16 2.42 6.35 13.99
CA LEU A 16 2.30 6.36 12.54
C LEU A 16 0.91 5.82 12.18
N PRO A 17 0.01 6.64 11.63
CA PRO A 17 -1.27 6.14 11.17
C PRO A 17 -0.97 5.18 10.02
N SER A 18 -1.05 3.88 10.29
CA SER A 18 -0.95 2.80 9.29
C SER A 18 -1.96 2.94 8.14
N GLY A 19 -2.84 3.93 8.18
CA GLY A 19 -3.80 4.26 7.13
C GLY A 19 -3.55 5.56 6.36
N LYS A 20 -2.55 6.39 6.69
CA LYS A 20 -2.35 7.70 6.00
C LYS A 20 -1.12 7.77 5.08
N MET A 21 -0.19 6.83 5.21
CA MET A 21 1.01 6.78 4.35
C MET A 21 0.80 6.01 3.03
N ASN A 22 -0.43 5.63 2.67
CA ASN A 22 -0.69 5.04 1.35
C ASN A 22 -1.09 6.10 0.29
N ASN A 23 -1.46 7.32 0.71
CA ASN A 23 -1.81 8.42 -0.20
C ASN A 23 -0.66 9.38 -0.51
N LEU A 24 0.47 9.31 0.21
CA LEU A 24 1.58 10.27 0.09
C LEU A 24 2.74 9.78 -0.79
N ILE A 25 2.75 8.50 -1.17
CA ILE A 25 3.74 7.96 -2.09
C ILE A 25 3.00 7.50 -3.33
N VAL A 26 2.82 8.42 -4.28
CA VAL A 26 2.47 8.06 -5.67
C VAL A 26 3.69 7.39 -6.28
N ASN A 27 4.00 6.18 -5.82
CA ASN A 27 4.93 5.32 -6.53
C ASN A 27 4.16 4.79 -7.74
N ASN A 28 4.66 5.01 -8.95
CA ASN A 28 3.97 4.62 -10.20
C ASN A 28 3.82 3.10 -10.39
N GLY A 29 4.13 2.31 -9.34
CA GLY A 29 4.17 0.86 -9.34
C GLY A 29 5.34 0.34 -10.17
N VAL A 30 5.67 -0.93 -9.99
CA VAL A 30 6.59 -1.63 -10.89
C VAL A 30 5.77 -2.27 -12.01
N GLU A 31 6.21 -2.06 -13.25
CA GLU A 31 5.59 -2.63 -14.44
C GLU A 31 6.10 -4.05 -14.69
N ILE A 32 5.33 -5.04 -14.25
CA ILE A 32 5.60 -6.46 -14.53
C ILE A 32 4.61 -6.94 -15.59
N ARG A 33 5.13 -7.49 -16.70
CA ARG A 33 4.34 -7.88 -17.89
C ARG A 33 3.11 -8.72 -17.56
N THR A 34 3.23 -9.70 -16.67
CA THR A 34 2.12 -10.58 -16.27
C THR A 34 1.02 -9.83 -15.53
N CYS A 35 1.37 -8.95 -14.59
CA CYS A 35 0.42 -8.11 -13.86
C CYS A 35 -0.23 -7.06 -14.78
N MET A 36 0.53 -6.49 -15.71
CA MET A 36 0.02 -5.54 -16.70
C MET A 36 -0.95 -6.19 -17.69
N ALA A 37 -0.72 -7.44 -18.09
CA ALA A 37 -1.59 -8.16 -19.03
C ALA A 37 -3.04 -8.27 -18.54
N ILE A 38 -3.25 -8.25 -17.21
CA ILE A 38 -4.58 -8.27 -16.59
C ILE A 38 -5.09 -6.87 -16.18
N GLY A 39 -4.38 -5.82 -16.58
CA GLY A 39 -4.66 -4.42 -16.25
C GLY A 39 -4.30 -4.02 -14.82
N GLY A 40 -3.41 -4.77 -14.16
CA GLY A 40 -2.89 -4.48 -12.83
C GLY A 40 -1.54 -3.75 -12.84
N ARG A 41 -1.08 -3.33 -11.66
CA ARG A 41 0.27 -2.81 -11.40
C ARG A 41 0.81 -3.37 -10.09
N CYS A 42 2.13 -3.44 -9.95
CA CYS A 42 2.76 -3.96 -8.74
C CYS A 42 3.02 -2.84 -7.72
N PHE A 43 2.58 -3.02 -6.48
CA PHE A 43 2.79 -2.08 -5.36
C PHE A 43 3.30 -2.81 -4.11
N PHE A 44 3.86 -2.07 -3.15
CA PHE A 44 4.21 -2.60 -1.83
C PHE A 44 2.94 -2.70 -0.97
N GLY A 45 2.18 -3.78 -1.17
CA GLY A 45 0.78 -3.87 -0.70
C GLY A 45 -0.18 -3.08 -1.60
N CYS A 46 -1.46 -3.45 -1.60
CA CYS A 46 -2.46 -2.78 -2.44
C CYS A 46 -3.03 -1.53 -1.75
N ASN A 47 -3.12 -0.45 -2.53
CA ASN A 47 -3.72 0.80 -2.08
C ASN A 47 -5.25 0.67 -1.97
N LEU A 48 -5.86 1.59 -1.22
CA LEU A 48 -7.32 1.72 -1.18
C LEU A 48 -7.86 1.93 -2.60
N GLY A 49 -8.93 1.21 -2.95
CA GLY A 49 -9.49 1.17 -4.30
C GLY A 49 -8.77 0.25 -5.29
N TRP A 50 -7.81 -0.53 -4.81
CA TRP A 50 -7.20 -1.60 -5.58
C TRP A 50 -7.38 -2.94 -4.88
N GLU A 51 -7.75 -3.97 -5.65
CA GLU A 51 -7.85 -5.35 -5.17
C GLU A 51 -6.53 -6.09 -5.40
N TRP A 52 -6.16 -6.94 -4.44
CA TRP A 52 -5.02 -7.84 -4.56
C TRP A 52 -5.34 -8.99 -5.50
N VAL A 53 -4.41 -9.34 -6.39
CA VAL A 53 -4.56 -10.45 -7.35
C VAL A 53 -3.52 -11.55 -7.13
N SER A 54 -2.25 -11.18 -7.10
CA SER A 54 -1.14 -12.13 -6.97
C SER A 54 0.11 -11.45 -6.48
N TYR A 55 1.15 -12.21 -6.16
CA TYR A 55 2.49 -11.65 -6.03
C TYR A 55 3.11 -11.37 -7.41
N CYS A 56 3.91 -10.32 -7.50
CA CYS A 56 4.67 -10.04 -8.72
C CYS A 56 5.96 -10.86 -8.79
N HIS A 57 6.84 -10.76 -7.78
CA HIS A 57 8.08 -11.57 -7.65
C HIS A 57 8.65 -11.65 -6.22
N SER A 58 8.23 -10.79 -5.29
CA SER A 58 8.70 -10.75 -3.89
C SER A 58 7.57 -10.18 -3.03
N ILE A 59 7.86 -9.31 -2.05
CA ILE A 59 6.89 -8.60 -1.20
C ILE A 59 5.99 -7.61 -1.96
N PHE A 60 6.18 -7.45 -3.28
CA PHE A 60 5.30 -6.66 -4.14
C PHE A 60 4.06 -7.44 -4.56
N SER A 61 2.91 -6.79 -4.44
CA SER A 61 1.59 -7.30 -4.80
C SER A 61 1.12 -6.72 -6.14
N CYS A 62 0.66 -7.58 -7.04
CA CYS A 62 -0.10 -7.18 -8.20
C CYS A 62 -1.49 -6.76 -7.75
N CYS A 63 -1.83 -5.51 -8.01
CA CYS A 63 -3.10 -4.92 -7.62
C CYS A 63 -3.84 -4.42 -8.85
N LYS A 64 -5.18 -4.55 -8.85
CA LYS A 64 -6.06 -4.10 -9.93
C LYS A 64 -7.05 -3.06 -9.42
N LYS A 65 -7.35 -2.02 -10.20
CA LYS A 65 -8.35 -1.02 -9.78
C LYS A 65 -9.73 -1.66 -9.65
N ILE A 66 -10.35 -1.46 -8.49
CA ILE A 66 -11.74 -1.86 -8.23
C ILE A 66 -12.66 -0.94 -9.04
N LYS A 67 -13.40 -1.52 -10.00
CA LYS A 67 -14.34 -0.78 -10.84
C LYS A 67 -15.78 -0.86 -10.35
N LYS A 68 -16.14 -1.90 -9.59
CA LYS A 68 -17.49 -2.14 -9.09
C LYS A 68 -17.50 -1.92 -7.58
N HIS A 69 -18.37 -1.03 -7.11
CA HIS A 69 -18.54 -0.71 -5.69
C HIS A 69 -17.22 -0.43 -4.97
N PRO A 70 -16.41 0.54 -5.45
CA PRO A 70 -15.17 0.89 -4.79
C PRO A 70 -15.46 1.44 -3.38
N PRO A 71 -14.58 1.21 -2.38
CA PRO A 71 -14.79 1.69 -1.02
C PRO A 71 -14.93 3.22 -0.99
N PRO A 72 -15.82 3.78 -0.14
CA PRO A 72 -16.10 5.21 -0.11
C PRO A 72 -14.88 6.07 0.23
N GLN A 73 -13.91 5.50 0.96
CA GLN A 73 -12.66 6.12 1.41
C GLN A 73 -11.77 6.64 0.26
N ILE A 74 -12.01 6.23 -0.99
CA ILE A 74 -11.27 6.75 -2.15
C ILE A 74 -11.72 8.18 -2.50
N TYR A 75 -12.94 8.55 -2.12
CA TYR A 75 -13.54 9.86 -2.40
C TYR A 75 -13.44 10.82 -1.20
N GLU A 76 -12.91 10.35 -0.06
CA GLU A 76 -12.68 11.18 1.11
C GLU A 76 -11.37 11.99 0.96
N PRO A 77 -11.41 13.33 1.11
CA PRO A 77 -10.26 14.21 0.90
C PRO A 77 -9.18 14.13 2.00
#